data_AF-A0A419GDW0-F1
#
_entry.id   AF-A0A419GDW0-F1
#
_cell.length_a   1.000
_cell.length_b   1.000
_cell.length_c   1.000
_cell.angle_alpha   90.00
_cell.angle_beta   90.00
_cell.angle_gamma   90.00
#
_symmetry.space_group_name_H-M   'P 1'
#
loop_
_entity.id
_entity.type
_entity.pdbx_description
1 polymer ?
#
loop_
_entity_poly.entity_id
_entity_poly.type
_entity_poly.pdbx_seq_one_letter_code
_entity_poly.pdbx_strand_id
1 'polypeptide(L)'
;MLSIELAKELGKYLEWEPKVGDLTIVYTESGEEVIEPIIPRHEKEKKIVLSLRNIGDLVWLPRLARLLSELKTRAPKGFVLGYDQKNNEWYYNDGWFEIRAANPEDAAARALLHFFRHEKQSAADET
;
A
#
# COMPACT_ATOMS: atom_id res chain seq x y z
N MET A 1 1.80 -10.62 0.51
CA MET A 1 1.40 -9.69 1.59
C MET A 1 2.37 -8.54 1.56
N LEU A 2 1.85 -7.31 1.57
CA LEU A 2 2.66 -6.09 1.54
C LEU A 2 3.62 -6.03 2.73
N SER A 3 4.87 -5.67 2.48
CA SER A 3 5.85 -5.46 3.54
C SER A 3 5.47 -4.25 4.41
N ILE A 4 5.72 -4.37 5.72
CA ILE A 4 5.36 -3.34 6.71
C ILE A 4 6.03 -2.01 6.37
N GLU A 5 7.29 -2.05 5.94
CA GLU A 5 8.08 -0.87 5.58
C GLU A 5 7.46 -0.14 4.38
N LEU A 6 7.07 -0.89 3.34
CA LEU A 6 6.40 -0.31 2.17
C LEU A 6 5.02 0.23 2.50
N ALA A 7 4.29 -0.45 3.39
CA ALA A 7 3.00 0.01 3.88
C ALA A 7 3.09 1.32 4.65
N LYS A 8 4.04 1.42 5.60
CA LYS A 8 4.35 2.66 6.35
C LYS A 8 4.73 3.79 5.39
N GLU A 9 5.49 3.47 4.34
CA GLU A 9 5.90 4.47 3.38
C GLU A 9 4.75 4.94 2.48
N LEU A 10 3.95 4.00 1.96
CA LEU A 10 2.75 4.31 1.17
C LEU A 10 1.76 5.15 1.97
N GLY A 11 1.56 4.86 3.25
CA GLY A 11 0.65 5.59 4.13
C GLY A 11 0.92 7.09 4.21
N LYS A 12 2.12 7.57 3.82
CA LYS A 12 2.45 9.00 3.75
C LYS A 12 1.84 9.72 2.54
N TYR A 13 1.43 8.96 1.51
CA TYR A 13 0.95 9.49 0.23
C TYR A 13 -0.51 9.11 -0.05
N LEU A 14 -1.00 8.03 0.59
CA LEU A 14 -2.36 7.54 0.38
C LEU A 14 -3.37 8.38 1.15
N GLU A 15 -4.34 8.96 0.44
CA GLU A 15 -5.41 9.78 1.03
C GLU A 15 -6.64 8.97 1.50
N TRP A 16 -6.70 7.66 1.26
CA TRP A 16 -7.91 6.89 1.62
C TRP A 16 -7.90 6.47 3.08
N GLU A 17 -9.11 6.40 3.61
CA GLU A 17 -9.36 5.73 4.88
C GLU A 17 -9.36 4.20 4.69
N PRO A 18 -8.79 3.43 5.64
CA PRO A 18 -8.83 1.98 5.62
C PRO A 18 -10.26 1.44 5.58
N LYS A 19 -10.50 0.37 4.81
CA LYS A 19 -11.84 -0.20 4.61
C LYS A 19 -11.98 -1.59 5.20
N VAL A 20 -13.23 -2.00 5.48
CA VAL A 20 -13.55 -3.39 5.81
C VAL A 20 -12.90 -4.37 4.83
N GLY A 21 -12.21 -5.36 5.39
CA GLY A 21 -11.47 -6.38 4.67
C GLY A 21 -9.98 -6.09 4.49
N ASP A 22 -9.53 -4.84 4.64
CA ASP A 22 -8.10 -4.54 4.70
C ASP A 22 -7.47 -5.13 5.97
N LEU A 23 -6.16 -5.33 5.95
CA LEU A 23 -5.41 -5.81 7.11
C LEU A 23 -4.78 -4.62 7.82
N THR A 24 -4.72 -4.70 9.15
CA THR A 24 -4.04 -3.75 10.01
C THR A 24 -3.10 -4.49 10.94
N ILE A 25 -1.92 -3.90 11.16
CA ILE A 25 -1.01 -4.35 12.21
C ILE A 25 -1.28 -3.51 13.44
N VAL A 26 -1.60 -4.19 14.53
CA VAL A 26 -1.81 -3.61 15.86
C VAL A 26 -0.69 -4.11 16.76
N TYR A 27 -0.06 -3.20 17.49
CA TYR A 27 0.87 -3.56 18.55
C TYR A 27 0.09 -3.72 19.86
N THR A 28 0.21 -4.87 20.51
CA THR A 28 -0.41 -5.10 21.82
C THR A 28 0.27 -4.26 22.90
N GLU A 29 -0.33 -4.18 24.09
CA GLU A 29 0.31 -3.55 25.27
C GLU A 29 1.64 -4.24 25.67
N SER A 30 1.86 -5.49 25.25
CA SER A 30 3.11 -6.22 25.40
C SER A 30 4.13 -5.96 24.28
N GLY A 31 3.79 -5.15 23.27
CA GLY A 31 4.63 -4.84 22.12
C GLY A 31 4.63 -5.90 21.02
N GLU A 32 3.71 -6.87 21.05
CA GLU A 32 3.59 -7.91 20.03
C GLU A 32 2.83 -7.41 18.81
N GLU A 33 3.31 -7.78 17.62
CA GLU A 33 2.66 -7.47 16.35
C GLU A 33 1.52 -8.45 16.06
N VAL A 34 0.29 -7.92 15.96
CA VAL A 34 -0.90 -8.70 15.62
C VAL A 34 -1.50 -8.18 14.32
N ILE A 35 -1.66 -9.07 13.35
CA ILE A 35 -2.31 -8.78 12.07
C ILE A 35 -3.79 -9.12 12.19
N GLU A 36 -4.66 -8.12 12.05
CA GLU A 36 -6.11 -8.31 12.12
C GLU A 36 -6.82 -7.71 10.91
N PRO A 37 -7.90 -8.34 10.42
CA PRO A 37 -8.74 -7.75 9.40
C PRO A 37 -9.63 -6.65 9.98
N ILE A 38 -9.86 -5.60 9.21
CA ILE A 38 -10.88 -4.61 9.49
C ILE A 38 -12.26 -5.26 9.30
N ILE A 39 -13.02 -5.43 10.38
CA ILE A 39 -14.37 -5.99 10.34
C ILE A 39 -15.45 -4.90 10.35
N PRO A 40 -16.68 -5.15 9.83
CA PRO A 40 -17.75 -4.14 9.74
C PRO A 40 -18.11 -3.47 11.07
N ARG A 41 -17.95 -4.20 12.18
CA ARG A 41 -18.18 -3.67 13.52
C ARG A 41 -17.22 -2.53 13.86
N HIS A 42 -15.97 -2.64 13.41
CA HIS A 42 -14.95 -1.64 13.68
C HIS A 42 -15.24 -0.29 12.97
N GLU A 43 -15.83 -0.32 11.76
CA GLU A 43 -16.29 0.88 11.05
C GLU A 43 -17.50 1.51 11.76
N LYS A 44 -18.50 0.71 12.12
CA LYS A 44 -19.71 1.17 12.83
C LYS A 44 -19.39 1.84 14.16
N GLU A 45 -18.40 1.31 14.88
CA GLU A 45 -17.97 1.86 16.18
C GLU A 45 -16.97 3.02 16.05
N LYS A 46 -16.61 3.45 14.81
CA LYS A 46 -15.52 4.39 14.49
C LYS A 46 -14.17 4.04 15.15
N LYS A 47 -14.02 2.79 15.62
CA LYS A 47 -12.83 2.34 16.34
C LYS A 47 -11.60 2.33 15.45
N ILE A 48 -11.74 2.01 14.16
CA ILE A 48 -10.60 2.09 13.21
C ILE A 48 -10.08 3.52 13.11
N VAL A 49 -10.96 4.46 12.76
CA VAL A 49 -10.57 5.86 12.52
C VAL A 49 -9.99 6.51 13.78
N LEU A 50 -10.53 6.16 14.96
CA LEU A 50 -10.03 6.67 16.24
C LEU A 50 -8.75 5.95 16.71
N SER A 51 -8.65 4.63 16.56
CA SER A 51 -7.44 3.88 16.93
C SER A 51 -6.26 4.22 16.01
N LEU A 52 -6.50 4.44 14.72
CA LEU A 52 -5.49 4.93 13.76
C LEU A 52 -4.97 6.33 14.11
N ARG A 53 -5.82 7.19 14.67
CA ARG A 53 -5.46 8.57 15.05
C ARG A 53 -4.81 8.66 16.43
N ASN A 54 -5.12 7.72 17.34
CA ASN A 54 -4.67 7.76 18.73
C ASN A 54 -3.50 6.81 19.04
N ILE A 55 -3.29 5.77 18.24
CA ILE A 55 -2.18 4.82 18.39
C ILE A 55 -1.24 5.06 17.21
N GLY A 56 -0.19 5.86 17.42
CA GLY A 56 0.77 6.28 16.39
C GLY A 56 1.53 5.14 15.69
N ASP A 57 1.28 3.89 16.07
CA ASP A 57 1.98 2.69 15.59
C ASP A 57 1.12 1.78 14.69
N LEU A 58 -0.13 2.14 14.37
CA LEU A 58 -0.99 1.28 13.54
C LEU A 58 -0.58 1.37 12.06
N VAL A 59 -0.18 0.23 11.48
CA VAL A 59 0.22 0.14 10.06
C VAL A 59 -0.89 -0.49 9.24
N TRP A 60 -1.40 0.25 8.25
CA TRP A 60 -2.40 -0.26 7.32
C TRP A 60 -1.73 -1.02 6.16
N LEU A 61 -2.24 -2.21 5.87
CA LEU A 61 -1.79 -3.08 4.79
C LEU A 61 -2.87 -3.18 3.70
N PRO A 62 -2.88 -2.24 2.71
CA PRO A 62 -3.81 -2.32 1.59
C PRO A 62 -3.64 -3.62 0.81
N ARG A 63 -4.78 -4.23 0.43
CA ARG A 63 -4.78 -5.41 -0.45
C ARG A 63 -4.31 -5.06 -1.86
N LEU A 64 -3.81 -6.06 -2.58
CA LEU A 64 -3.39 -5.93 -3.98
C LEU A 64 -4.44 -5.24 -4.86
N ALA A 65 -5.72 -5.62 -4.74
CA ALA A 65 -6.79 -5.03 -5.54
C ALA A 65 -6.90 -3.50 -5.36
N ARG A 66 -6.63 -3.00 -4.15
CA ARG A 66 -6.64 -1.57 -3.86
C ARG A 66 -5.42 -0.88 -4.46
N LEU A 67 -4.24 -1.47 -4.34
CA LEU A 67 -3.02 -0.98 -5.00
C LEU A 67 -3.19 -0.90 -6.52
N LEU A 68 -3.77 -1.95 -7.13
CA LEU A 68 -4.07 -1.99 -8.56
C LEU A 68 -5.09 -0.93 -8.99
N SER A 69 -6.07 -0.62 -8.13
CA SER A 69 -7.05 0.44 -8.40
C SER A 69 -6.38 1.80 -8.57
N GLU A 70 -5.33 2.08 -7.80
CA GLU A 70 -4.59 3.33 -7.94
C GLU A 70 -3.60 3.36 -9.08
N LEU A 71 -2.94 2.24 -9.33
CA LEU A 71 -2.07 2.12 -10.49
C LEU A 71 -2.87 2.39 -11.76
N LYS A 72 -4.13 1.93 -11.84
CA LYS A 72 -5.01 2.26 -12.98
C LYS A 72 -5.28 3.76 -13.15
N THR A 73 -5.19 4.55 -12.07
CA THR A 73 -5.39 6.01 -12.12
C THR A 73 -4.12 6.75 -12.52
N ARG A 74 -2.94 6.25 -12.11
CA ARG A 74 -1.64 6.96 -12.25
C ARG A 74 -0.74 6.41 -13.35
N ALA A 75 -0.72 5.09 -13.52
CA ALA A 75 0.12 4.44 -14.49
C ALA A 75 -0.41 4.63 -15.92
N PRO A 76 0.48 4.58 -16.92
CA PRO A 76 0.08 4.50 -18.32
C PRO A 76 -0.89 3.34 -18.56
N LYS A 77 -1.79 3.52 -19.53
CA LYS A 77 -2.67 2.44 -19.99
C LYS A 77 -1.82 1.29 -20.53
N GLY A 78 -2.09 0.09 -20.03
CA GLY A 78 -1.41 -1.14 -20.48
C GLY A 78 -0.24 -1.59 -19.61
N PHE A 79 -0.07 -1.03 -18.41
CA PHE A 79 0.87 -1.60 -17.44
C PHE A 79 0.55 -3.08 -17.16
N VAL A 80 1.61 -3.84 -16.89
CA VAL A 80 1.57 -5.26 -16.56
C VAL A 80 2.05 -5.45 -15.13
N LEU A 81 1.28 -6.20 -14.34
CA LEU A 81 1.76 -6.84 -13.12
C LEU A 81 1.85 -8.34 -13.40
N GLY A 82 3.07 -8.83 -13.62
CA GLY A 82 3.35 -10.20 -14.05
C GLY A 82 4.18 -10.97 -13.03
N TYR A 83 4.31 -12.27 -13.27
CA TYR A 83 5.15 -13.16 -12.49
C TYR A 83 6.18 -13.82 -13.42
N ASP A 84 7.46 -13.65 -13.09
CA ASP A 84 8.59 -14.26 -13.77
C ASP A 84 8.97 -15.57 -13.08
N GLN A 85 8.57 -16.68 -13.71
CA GLN A 85 8.83 -18.03 -13.19
C GLN A 85 10.33 -18.36 -13.10
N LYS A 86 11.18 -17.76 -13.94
CA LYS A 86 12.61 -18.07 -13.96
C LYS A 86 13.31 -17.54 -12.72
N ASN A 87 12.92 -16.33 -12.30
CA ASN A 87 13.51 -15.65 -11.15
C ASN A 87 12.68 -15.78 -9.88
N ASN A 88 11.48 -16.37 -9.97
CA ASN A 88 10.51 -16.49 -8.87
C ASN A 88 10.14 -15.12 -8.28
N GLU A 89 9.89 -14.15 -9.16
CA GLU A 89 9.63 -12.76 -8.77
C GLU A 89 8.39 -12.22 -9.46
N TRP A 90 7.69 -11.33 -8.77
CA TRP A 90 6.67 -10.48 -9.35
C TRP A 90 7.30 -9.23 -9.93
N TYR A 91 6.74 -8.72 -11.03
CA TYR A 91 7.20 -7.49 -11.64
C TYR A 91 6.04 -6.60 -12.05
N TYR A 92 6.22 -5.29 -11.84
CA TYR A 92 5.47 -4.24 -12.50
C TYR A 92 6.28 -3.74 -13.70
N ASN A 93 5.63 -3.54 -14.85
CA ASN A 93 6.25 -2.93 -16.03
C ASN A 93 5.18 -2.13 -16.80
N ASP A 94 5.50 -0.89 -17.20
CA ASP A 94 4.62 -0.04 -18.01
C ASP A 94 5.26 0.48 -19.30
N GLY A 95 6.39 -0.12 -19.69
CA GLY A 95 7.19 0.28 -20.85
C GLY A 95 8.22 1.38 -20.56
N TRP A 96 8.07 2.13 -19.46
CA TRP A 96 9.03 3.17 -19.06
C TRP A 96 10.02 2.66 -18.02
N PHE A 97 9.51 1.89 -17.06
CA PHE A 97 10.34 1.29 -16.03
C PHE A 97 9.82 -0.09 -15.63
N GLU A 98 10.69 -0.84 -14.96
CA GLU A 98 10.37 -2.13 -14.37
C GLU A 98 10.74 -2.12 -12.89
N ILE A 99 9.87 -2.69 -12.07
CA ILE A 99 10.09 -2.92 -10.65
C ILE A 99 9.85 -4.39 -10.36
N ARG A 100 10.77 -5.02 -9.62
CA ARG A 100 10.68 -6.41 -9.19
C ARG A 100 10.50 -6.51 -7.68
N ALA A 101 9.77 -7.54 -7.24
CA ALA A 101 9.61 -7.87 -5.84
C ALA A 101 9.26 -9.35 -5.64
N ALA A 102 9.41 -9.84 -4.42
CA ALA A 102 9.09 -11.22 -4.06
C ALA A 102 7.57 -11.53 -4.12
N ASN A 103 6.71 -10.52 -4.01
CA ASN A 103 5.26 -10.69 -3.99
C ASN A 103 4.55 -9.56 -4.78
N PRO A 104 3.30 -9.78 -5.22
CA PRO A 104 2.62 -8.82 -6.10
C PRO A 104 2.26 -7.52 -5.38
N GLU A 105 1.97 -7.57 -4.07
CA GLU A 105 1.68 -6.36 -3.31
C GLU A 105 2.89 -5.42 -3.24
N ASP A 106 4.08 -5.96 -2.98
CA ASP A 106 5.31 -5.17 -2.91
C ASP A 106 5.68 -4.58 -4.27
N ALA A 107 5.53 -5.35 -5.36
CA ALA A 107 5.77 -4.86 -6.71
C ALA A 107 4.82 -3.69 -7.05
N ALA A 108 3.52 -3.85 -6.75
CA ALA A 108 2.53 -2.79 -6.97
C ALA A 108 2.77 -1.57 -6.06
N ALA A 109 3.12 -1.79 -4.80
CA ALA A 109 3.39 -0.73 -3.83
C ALA A 109 4.61 0.12 -4.21
N ARG A 110 5.71 -0.54 -4.62
CA ARG A 110 6.92 0.15 -5.08
C ARG A 110 6.64 0.97 -6.35
N ALA A 111 5.84 0.45 -7.28
CA ALA A 111 5.40 1.22 -8.45
C ALA A 111 4.59 2.45 -8.07
N LEU A 112 3.64 2.33 -7.14
CA LEU A 112 2.88 3.48 -6.63
C LEU A 112 3.78 4.53 -5.97
N LEU A 113 4.72 4.11 -5.14
CA LEU A 113 5.68 5.01 -4.50
C LEU A 113 6.53 5.76 -5.53
N HIS A 114 6.90 5.12 -6.63
CA HIS A 114 7.59 5.79 -7.72
C HIS A 114 6.74 6.94 -8.28
N PHE A 115 5.47 6.69 -8.63
CA PHE A 115 4.57 7.74 -9.12
C PHE A 115 4.38 8.87 -8.11
N PHE A 116 4.09 8.55 -6.84
CA PHE A 116 3.88 9.58 -5.81
C PHE A 116 5.09 10.48 -5.58
N ARG A 117 6.30 9.91 -5.61
CA ARG A 117 7.54 10.69 -5.46
C ARG A 117 7.78 11.59 -6.67
N HIS A 118 7.50 11.12 -7.88
CA HIS A 118 7.62 11.93 -9.09
C HIS A 118 6.56 13.05 -9.18
N GLU A 119 5.33 12.80 -8.74
CA GLU A 119 4.29 13.84 -8.61
C GLU A 119 4.71 14.94 -7.63
N LYS A 120 5.23 14.56 -6.46
CA LYS A 120 5.69 15.50 -5.44
C LYS A 120 6.88 16.35 -5.90
N GLN A 121 7.79 15.77 -6.67
CA GLN A 121 8.95 16.47 -7.20
C GLN A 121 8.55 17.47 -8.29
N SER A 122 7.64 17.08 -9.19
CA SER A 122 7.12 17.96 -10.24
C SER A 122 6.35 19.15 -9.64
N ALA A 123 5.60 18.94 -8.56
CA ALA A 123 4.87 20.02 -7.87
C ALA A 123 5.79 20.99 -7.09
N ALA A 124 6.99 20.55 -6.68
CA ALA A 124 7.95 21.40 -5.97
C ALA A 124 8.79 22.27 -6.91
N ASP A 125 9.01 21.82 -8.16
CA ASP A 125 9.77 22.56 -9.18
C ASP A 125 8.94 23.67 -9.85
N GLU A 126 7.61 23.68 -9.65
CA GLU A 126 6.68 24.71 -10.16
C GLU A 126 6.38 25.85 -9.16
N THR A 127 7.00 25.84 -7.98
CA THR A 127 6.89 26.87 -6.91
C THR A 127 8.18 27.62 -6.68
#